data_AF-A0A2U0ZBD4-F1
#
_entry.id   AF-A0A2U0ZBD4-F1
#
_cell.length_a   1.000
_cell.length_b   1.000
_cell.length_c   1.000
_cell.angle_alpha   90.00
_cell.angle_beta   90.00
_cell.angle_gamma   90.00
#
_symmetry.space_group_name_H-M   'P 1'
#
loop_
_entity.id
_entity.type
_entity.pdbx_description
1 polymer ?
#
loop_
_entity_poly.entity_id
_entity_poly.type
_entity_poly.pdbx_seq_one_letter_code
_entity_poly.pdbx_strand_id
1 'polypeptide(L)'
;MDDANATLMPMWRANLALLTREVGSATRLARMMTFSASYMKLIVSGQRDFSAEFVRGVEAVTGLPEGWMDVKHDSADVPDETREAIASETPRARFRGTAHPVRKAPVLRVEPIFGQGAKREEVTAAPEAHRRLAGTRKIRDLAAQDVRKLERYLSVPPVEPAVLRSRIEDVINYADPDERVRADLEGRLEQIEKHREMLLRHVSRLYALLSRLGDD
;
A
#
# COMPACT_ATOMS: atom_id res chain seq x y z
N MET A 1 2.11 12.73 -18.18
CA MET A 1 2.05 13.35 -16.84
C MET A 1 3.19 12.86 -15.92
N ASP A 2 3.90 11.78 -16.23
CA ASP A 2 4.93 11.21 -15.34
C ASP A 2 6.29 11.94 -15.36
N ASP A 3 6.66 12.61 -16.46
CA ASP A 3 7.98 13.26 -16.61
C ASP A 3 8.16 14.51 -15.71
N ALA A 4 7.07 15.24 -15.44
CA ALA A 4 7.10 16.40 -14.54
C ALA A 4 7.42 15.98 -13.10
N ASN A 5 6.83 14.89 -12.63
CA ASN A 5 7.09 14.34 -11.29
C ASN A 5 8.52 13.83 -11.16
N ALA A 6 9.06 13.18 -12.21
CA ALA A 6 10.45 12.73 -12.22
C ALA A 6 11.44 13.90 -12.08
N THR A 7 11.12 15.05 -12.66
CA THR A 7 11.95 16.26 -12.59
C THR A 7 11.92 16.91 -11.20
N LEU A 8 10.78 16.86 -10.50
CA LEU A 8 10.59 17.47 -9.18
C LEU A 8 11.08 16.59 -8.01
N MET A 9 11.23 15.28 -8.21
CA MET A 9 11.66 14.34 -7.17
C MET A 9 12.94 14.75 -6.40
N PRO A 10 14.02 15.25 -7.04
CA PRO A 10 15.18 15.74 -6.31
C PRO A 10 14.87 16.92 -5.38
N MET A 11 13.99 17.83 -5.81
CA MET A 11 13.57 19.00 -5.04
C MET A 11 12.71 18.59 -3.85
N TRP A 12 11.73 17.71 -4.08
CA TRP A 12 10.89 17.17 -3.02
C TRP A 12 11.72 16.46 -1.95
N ARG A 13 12.75 15.71 -2.34
CA ARG A 13 13.67 15.05 -1.39
C ARG A 13 14.45 16.06 -0.55
N ALA A 14 15.00 17.09 -1.18
CA ALA A 14 15.76 18.13 -0.49
C ALA A 14 14.88 18.86 0.55
N ASN A 15 13.67 19.26 0.14
CA ASN A 15 12.72 19.95 1.01
C ASN A 15 12.18 19.05 2.12
N LEU A 16 11.94 17.76 1.85
CA LEU A 16 11.52 16.82 2.88
C LEU A 16 12.64 16.58 3.91
N ALA A 17 13.89 16.48 3.46
CA ALA A 17 15.05 16.39 4.35
C ALA A 17 15.20 17.66 5.21
N LEU A 18 14.90 18.83 4.64
CA LEU A 18 14.87 20.10 5.37
C LEU A 18 13.84 20.10 6.50
N LEU A 19 12.59 19.67 6.21
CA LEU A 19 11.50 19.58 7.19
C LEU A 19 11.76 18.52 8.28
N THR A 20 12.57 17.50 7.98
CA THR A 20 12.84 16.36 8.87
C THR A 20 14.25 16.35 9.46
N ARG A 21 14.98 17.46 9.35
CA ARG A 21 16.37 17.60 9.86
C ARG A 21 16.47 17.45 11.38
N GLU A 22 15.47 17.91 12.12
CA GLU A 22 15.46 17.83 13.57
C GLU A 22 15.20 16.39 14.06
N VAL A 23 15.82 16.03 15.18
CA VAL A 23 15.70 14.70 15.77
C VAL A 23 14.23 14.41 16.07
N GLY A 24 13.73 13.31 15.52
CA GLY A 24 12.35 12.87 15.71
C GLY A 24 11.34 13.50 14.78
N SER A 25 11.67 14.55 14.00
CA SER A 25 10.73 15.17 13.06
C SER A 25 10.20 14.21 11.99
N ALA A 26 11.02 13.30 11.48
CA ALA A 26 10.55 12.25 10.57
C ALA A 26 9.51 11.33 11.25
N THR A 27 9.72 10.96 12.52
CA THR A 27 8.78 10.11 13.27
C THR A 27 7.47 10.85 13.56
N ARG A 28 7.55 12.15 13.91
CA ARG A 28 6.41 13.03 14.14
C ARG A 28 5.57 13.21 12.87
N LEU A 29 6.24 13.53 11.75
CA LEU A 29 5.60 13.64 10.44
C LEU A 29 4.92 12.32 10.03
N ALA A 30 5.55 11.17 10.30
CA ALA A 30 4.95 9.86 10.05
C ALA A 30 3.61 9.71 10.78
N ARG A 31 3.55 10.07 12.07
CA ARG A 31 2.32 10.00 12.87
C ARG A 31 1.25 10.96 12.35
N MET A 32 1.62 12.20 12.04
CA MET A 32 0.69 13.20 11.48
C MET A 32 0.08 12.74 10.15
N MET A 33 0.85 11.99 9.34
CA MET A 33 0.39 11.43 8.08
C MET A 33 -0.19 10.02 8.18
N THR A 34 -0.33 9.46 9.39
CA THR A 34 -0.81 8.08 9.64
C THR A 34 0.03 6.97 8.99
N PHE A 35 1.33 7.20 8.83
CA PHE A 35 2.32 6.22 8.36
C PHE A 35 3.14 5.61 9.50
N SER A 36 3.77 4.47 9.23
CA SER A 36 4.75 3.91 10.16
C SER A 36 6.05 4.73 10.14
N ALA A 37 6.70 4.85 11.29
CA ALA A 37 7.99 5.56 11.39
C ALA A 37 9.07 4.95 10.50
N SER A 38 9.08 3.62 10.38
CA SER A 38 10.00 2.90 9.50
C SER A 38 9.77 3.26 8.02
N TYR A 39 8.51 3.42 7.61
CA TYR A 39 8.18 3.84 6.25
C TYR A 39 8.68 5.25 5.94
N MET A 40 8.42 6.20 6.84
CA MET A 40 8.89 7.58 6.66
C MET A 40 10.42 7.67 6.61
N LYS A 41 11.14 6.88 7.41
CA LYS A 41 12.60 6.81 7.34
C LYS A 41 13.12 6.31 5.99
N LEU A 42 12.43 5.38 5.32
CA LEU A 42 12.80 4.93 3.98
C LEU A 42 12.59 6.03 2.92
N ILE A 43 11.56 6.85 3.08
CA ILE A 43 11.29 7.99 2.21
C ILE A 43 12.38 9.06 2.39
N VAL A 44 12.63 9.48 3.64
CA VAL A 44 13.60 10.54 3.98
C VAL A 44 15.03 10.13 3.61
N SER A 45 15.39 8.85 3.76
CA SER A 45 16.71 8.35 3.34
C SER A 45 16.87 8.18 1.83
N GLY A 46 15.83 8.47 1.05
CA GLY A 46 15.82 8.29 -0.40
C GLY A 46 15.73 6.82 -0.85
N GLN A 47 15.63 5.86 0.07
CA GLN A 47 15.49 4.44 -0.23
C GLN A 47 14.12 4.07 -0.81
N ARG A 48 13.13 4.95 -0.66
CA ARG A 48 11.78 4.80 -1.22
C ARG A 48 11.37 6.04 -2.01
N ASP A 49 10.90 5.83 -3.23
CA ASP A 49 10.22 6.86 -4.02
C ASP A 49 8.81 7.13 -3.47
N PHE A 50 8.31 8.32 -3.71
CA PHE A 50 6.99 8.78 -3.29
C PHE A 50 6.32 9.60 -4.40
N SER A 51 5.01 9.80 -4.27
CA SER A 51 4.17 10.43 -5.29
C SER A 51 3.93 11.92 -5.02
N ALA A 52 3.46 12.64 -6.04
CA ALA A 52 2.98 14.01 -5.88
C ALA A 52 1.87 14.11 -4.81
N GLU A 53 0.97 13.12 -4.73
CA GLU A 53 -0.07 13.07 -3.68
C GLU A 53 0.50 13.03 -2.26
N PHE A 54 1.61 12.31 -2.07
CA PHE A 54 2.32 12.29 -0.79
C PHE A 54 2.82 13.69 -0.45
N VAL A 55 3.41 14.39 -1.42
CA VAL A 55 3.94 15.75 -1.24
C VAL A 55 2.84 16.75 -0.91
N ARG A 56 1.73 16.75 -1.67
CA ARG A 56 0.56 17.57 -1.35
C ARG A 56 0.00 17.24 0.04
N GLY A 57 0.08 15.97 0.43
CA GLY A 57 -0.23 15.52 1.78
C GLY A 57 0.65 16.13 2.85
N VAL A 58 1.97 16.14 2.64
CA VAL A 58 2.92 16.79 3.54
C VAL A 58 2.59 18.27 3.68
N GLU A 59 2.34 18.96 2.57
CA GLU A 59 2.00 20.38 2.58
C GLU A 59 0.74 20.65 3.41
N ALA A 60 -0.35 19.94 3.11
CA ALA A 60 -1.63 20.12 3.81
C ALA A 60 -1.54 19.78 5.31
N VAL A 61 -0.86 18.68 5.67
CA VAL A 61 -0.74 18.23 7.06
C VAL A 61 0.11 19.18 7.89
N THR A 62 1.16 19.72 7.30
CA THR A 62 2.10 20.60 8.00
C THR A 62 1.72 22.09 7.93
N GLY A 63 0.74 22.44 7.10
CA GLY A 63 0.30 23.82 6.90
C GLY A 63 1.18 24.63 5.96
N LEU A 64 2.00 23.97 5.12
CA LEU A 64 2.77 24.66 4.10
C LEU A 64 1.84 25.16 2.98
N PRO A 65 2.21 26.27 2.31
CA PRO A 65 1.53 26.71 1.10
C PRO A 65 1.53 25.62 0.02
N GLU A 66 0.46 25.57 -0.78
CA GLU A 66 0.42 24.68 -1.94
C GLU A 66 1.56 25.02 -2.90
N GLY A 67 2.33 24.00 -3.32
CA GLY A 67 3.46 24.21 -4.23
C GLY A 67 4.76 24.57 -3.54
N TRP A 68 4.78 24.73 -2.21
CA TRP A 68 6.01 25.01 -1.47
C TRP A 68 7.08 23.94 -1.72
N MET A 69 6.69 22.66 -1.79
CA MET A 69 7.65 21.58 -2.03
C MET A 69 8.23 21.61 -3.46
N ASP A 70 7.62 22.31 -4.41
CA ASP A 70 7.98 22.29 -5.83
C ASP A 70 9.09 23.28 -6.20
N VAL A 71 9.57 24.10 -5.25
CA VAL A 71 10.68 25.04 -5.41
C VAL A 71 11.75 24.82 -4.35
N LYS A 72 12.99 25.26 -4.60
CA LYS A 72 14.09 25.05 -3.64
C LYS A 72 13.94 26.01 -2.45
N HIS A 73 14.06 25.47 -1.24
CA HIS A 73 14.00 26.23 0.00
C HIS A 73 15.20 25.98 0.91
N ASP A 74 15.54 26.99 1.70
CA ASP A 74 16.50 26.90 2.80
C ASP A 74 15.79 26.93 4.15
N SER A 75 16.51 26.70 5.24
CA SER A 75 15.90 26.60 6.58
C SER A 75 15.16 27.87 7.01
N ALA A 76 15.58 29.04 6.55
CA ALA A 76 14.90 30.30 6.88
C ALA A 76 13.51 30.41 6.23
N ASP A 77 13.24 29.63 5.17
CA ASP A 77 12.01 29.70 4.39
C ASP A 77 10.89 28.79 4.94
N VAL A 78 11.18 27.99 5.96
CA VAL A 78 10.18 27.13 6.61
C VAL A 78 9.36 27.97 7.58
N PRO A 79 8.05 28.14 7.37
CA PRO A 79 7.20 28.92 8.27
C PRO A 79 7.26 28.41 9.72
N ASP A 80 7.24 29.32 10.69
CA ASP A 80 7.27 28.96 12.11
C ASP A 80 6.08 28.07 12.50
N GLU A 81 4.90 28.32 11.91
CA GLU A 81 3.72 27.48 12.10
C GLU A 81 3.94 26.03 11.67
N THR A 82 4.69 25.81 10.58
CA THR A 82 5.05 24.46 10.10
C THR A 82 5.99 23.78 11.07
N ARG A 83 6.98 24.51 11.61
CA ARG A 83 7.92 24.00 12.61
C ARG A 83 7.17 23.59 13.87
N GLU A 84 6.28 24.45 14.36
CA GLU A 84 5.47 24.19 15.54
C GLU A 84 4.52 23.01 15.33
N ALA A 85 3.87 22.90 14.16
CA ALA A 85 2.98 21.79 13.83
C ALA A 85 3.70 20.44 13.84
N ILE A 86 4.89 20.36 13.23
CA ILE A 86 5.74 19.17 13.28
C ILE A 86 6.22 18.93 14.71
N ALA A 87 6.56 19.98 15.45
CA ALA A 87 7.11 19.87 16.78
C ALA A 87 6.11 19.29 17.79
N SER A 88 4.87 19.78 17.73
CA SER A 88 3.74 19.43 18.59
C SER A 88 2.89 18.26 18.07
N GLU A 89 3.20 17.75 16.88
CA GLU A 89 2.43 16.69 16.20
C GLU A 89 0.96 17.05 15.95
N THR A 90 0.70 18.33 15.67
CA THR A 90 -0.65 18.84 15.43
C THR A 90 -0.93 18.97 13.93
N PRO A 91 -1.59 17.98 13.29
CA PRO A 91 -1.87 18.05 11.86
C PRO A 91 -2.87 19.16 11.55
N ARG A 92 -2.53 20.05 10.61
CA ARG A 92 -3.39 21.16 10.15
C ARG A 92 -4.50 20.68 9.20
N ALA A 93 -4.29 19.55 8.53
CA ALA A 93 -5.28 18.88 7.72
C ALA A 93 -5.22 17.36 7.93
N ARG A 94 -6.32 16.67 7.62
CA ARG A 94 -6.35 15.20 7.65
C ARG A 94 -5.86 14.65 6.32
N PHE A 95 -4.74 13.95 6.33
CA PHE A 95 -4.25 13.25 5.14
C PHE A 95 -5.22 12.12 4.75
N ARG A 96 -5.68 12.13 3.49
CA ARG A 96 -6.57 11.09 2.91
C ARG A 96 -5.93 10.33 1.74
N GLY A 97 -4.69 10.68 1.37
CA GLY A 97 -3.98 10.02 0.29
C GLY A 97 -3.49 8.63 0.70
N THR A 98 -3.21 7.78 -0.28
CA THR A 98 -2.45 6.55 -0.03
C THR A 98 -1.02 6.79 -0.50
N ALA A 99 0.00 6.52 0.32
CA ALA A 99 1.38 6.52 -0.17
C ALA A 99 1.69 5.24 -0.97
N HIS A 100 0.81 4.88 -1.90
CA HIS A 100 1.12 3.82 -2.84
C HIS A 100 2.35 4.25 -3.64
N PRO A 101 3.36 3.36 -3.75
CA PRO A 101 4.56 3.68 -4.51
C PRO A 101 4.16 4.00 -5.95
N VAL A 102 4.78 5.04 -6.52
CA VAL A 102 4.73 5.32 -7.96
C VAL A 102 5.07 4.00 -8.66
N ARG A 103 4.14 3.48 -9.47
CA ARG A 103 4.37 2.28 -10.26
C ARG A 103 5.56 2.58 -11.17
N LYS A 104 6.69 1.92 -10.93
CA LYS A 104 7.85 2.05 -11.82
C LYS A 104 7.41 1.61 -13.21
N ALA A 105 7.57 2.49 -14.20
CA ALA A 105 7.37 2.12 -15.60
C ALA A 105 8.31 0.95 -15.94
N PRO A 106 7.84 -0.10 -16.63
CA PRO A 106 8.71 -1.17 -17.09
C PRO A 106 9.69 -0.58 -18.10
N VAL A 107 10.97 -0.50 -17.74
CA VAL A 107 12.03 -0.11 -18.67
C VAL A 107 12.24 -1.28 -19.64
N LEU A 108 11.45 -1.30 -20.72
CA LEU A 108 11.76 -2.06 -21.93
C LEU A 108 13.01 -1.40 -22.56
N ARG A 109 14.19 -1.90 -22.22
CA ARG A 109 15.38 -1.73 -23.06
C ARG A 109 15.37 -2.85 -24.09
N VAL A 110 14.85 -2.55 -25.27
CA VAL A 110 15.15 -3.29 -26.49
C VAL A 110 16.17 -2.44 -27.25
N GLU A 111 17.43 -2.89 -27.26
CA GLU A 111 18.11 -3.24 -28.51
C GLU A 111 19.49 -3.90 -28.24
N PRO A 112 19.89 -4.89 -29.06
CA PRO A 112 21.12 -5.65 -28.88
C PRO A 112 22.25 -5.08 -29.72
N ILE A 113 23.47 -5.01 -29.17
CA ILE A 113 24.68 -4.82 -29.98
C ILE A 113 25.75 -5.82 -29.51
N PHE A 114 26.31 -6.48 -30.51
CA PHE A 114 27.22 -7.63 -30.48
C PHE A 114 28.41 -7.52 -29.51
N GLY A 115 28.68 -8.65 -28.85
CA GLY A 115 30.00 -9.28 -28.67
C GLY A 115 31.19 -8.45 -28.20
N GLN A 116 31.63 -8.67 -26.96
CA GLN A 116 33.00 -9.11 -26.59
C GLN A 116 33.10 -9.19 -25.05
N GLY A 117 33.63 -10.30 -24.54
CA GLY A 117 33.65 -10.60 -23.11
C GLY A 117 34.76 -9.90 -22.34
N ALA A 118 34.57 -9.79 -21.01
CA ALA A 118 35.65 -9.89 -20.03
C ALA A 118 35.06 -10.08 -18.62
N LYS A 119 35.56 -11.09 -17.94
CA LYS A 119 35.34 -11.40 -16.52
C LYS A 119 35.74 -10.24 -15.61
N ARG A 120 34.81 -9.72 -14.80
CA ARG A 120 35.02 -9.31 -13.39
C ARG A 120 33.71 -8.72 -12.84
N GLU A 121 33.12 -9.37 -11.84
CA GLU A 121 32.27 -8.79 -10.76
C GLU A 121 31.32 -9.87 -10.20
N GLU A 122 31.87 -10.91 -9.56
CA GLU A 122 31.04 -11.99 -8.98
C GLU A 122 31.08 -12.03 -7.44
N VAL A 123 31.82 -11.14 -6.78
CA VAL A 123 32.05 -11.24 -5.32
C VAL A 123 31.20 -10.27 -4.48
N THR A 124 30.61 -9.23 -5.07
CA THR A 124 29.80 -8.23 -4.35
C THR A 124 28.30 -8.24 -4.66
N ALA A 125 27.88 -8.85 -5.78
CA ALA A 125 26.46 -8.98 -6.15
C ALA A 125 25.71 -10.06 -5.35
N ALA A 126 26.42 -11.10 -4.89
CA ALA A 126 25.84 -12.21 -4.15
C ALA A 126 25.12 -11.77 -2.85
N PRO A 127 25.70 -11.01 -1.91
CA PRO A 127 25.02 -10.68 -0.64
C PRO A 127 23.82 -9.75 -0.80
N GLU A 128 23.79 -8.90 -1.83
CA GLU A 128 22.61 -8.08 -2.14
C GLU A 128 21.52 -8.88 -2.84
N ALA A 129 21.87 -9.74 -3.79
CA ALA A 129 20.91 -10.64 -4.44
C ALA A 129 20.26 -11.59 -3.40
N HIS A 130 21.05 -12.17 -2.49
CA HIS A 130 20.53 -12.98 -1.39
C HIS A 130 19.64 -12.18 -0.42
N ARG A 131 19.96 -10.91 -0.12
CA ARG A 131 19.09 -10.04 0.70
C ARG A 131 17.78 -9.68 0.00
N ARG A 132 17.82 -9.40 -1.30
CA ARG A 132 16.62 -9.13 -2.11
C ARG A 132 15.75 -10.38 -2.21
N LEU A 133 16.34 -11.55 -2.46
CA LEU A 133 15.65 -12.86 -2.48
C LEU A 133 15.09 -13.25 -1.11
N ALA A 134 15.80 -12.95 -0.02
CA ALA A 134 15.29 -13.17 1.33
C ALA A 134 14.13 -12.22 1.68
N GLY A 135 14.21 -10.97 1.23
CA GLY A 135 13.13 -9.99 1.35
C GLY A 135 11.87 -10.41 0.59
N THR A 136 12.02 -10.90 -0.64
CA THR A 136 10.89 -11.41 -1.44
C THR A 136 10.29 -12.68 -0.84
N ARG A 137 11.10 -13.60 -0.29
CA ARG A 137 10.60 -14.76 0.48
C ARG A 137 9.75 -14.32 1.66
N LYS A 138 10.24 -13.38 2.49
CA LYS A 138 9.48 -12.88 3.64
C LYS A 138 8.16 -12.23 3.22
N ILE A 139 8.17 -11.41 2.17
CA ILE A 139 6.95 -10.76 1.65
C ILE A 139 5.95 -11.80 1.12
N ARG A 140 6.44 -12.80 0.38
CA ARG A 140 5.63 -13.91 -0.13
C ARG A 140 5.02 -14.73 1.00
N ASP A 141 5.79 -15.03 2.04
CA ASP A 141 5.32 -15.83 3.18
C ASP A 141 4.24 -15.07 3.98
N LEU A 142 4.40 -13.74 4.15
CA LEU A 142 3.33 -12.89 4.71
C LEU A 142 2.07 -12.90 3.82
N ALA A 143 2.23 -12.74 2.51
CA ALA A 143 1.09 -12.78 1.59
C ALA A 143 0.38 -14.15 1.63
N ALA A 144 1.13 -15.25 1.71
CA ALA A 144 0.57 -16.59 1.86
C ALA A 144 -0.18 -16.77 3.19
N GLN A 145 0.32 -16.19 4.29
CA GLN A 145 -0.37 -16.17 5.58
C GLN A 145 -1.70 -15.41 5.51
N ASP A 146 -1.72 -14.24 4.87
CA ASP A 146 -2.94 -13.45 4.69
C ASP A 146 -3.98 -14.19 3.85
N VAL A 147 -3.55 -14.87 2.77
CA VAL A 147 -4.43 -15.71 1.94
C VAL A 147 -4.99 -16.89 2.74
N ARG A 148 -4.17 -17.54 3.58
CA ARG A 148 -4.64 -18.59 4.51
C ARG A 148 -5.63 -18.08 5.54
N LYS A 149 -5.42 -16.87 6.05
CA LYS A 149 -6.36 -16.22 6.98
C LYS A 149 -7.71 -15.97 6.30
N LEU A 150 -7.70 -15.49 5.06
CA LEU A 150 -8.91 -15.30 4.25
C LEU A 150 -9.62 -16.63 3.96
N GLU A 151 -8.87 -17.69 3.62
CA GLU A 151 -9.41 -19.03 3.41
C GLU A 151 -10.15 -19.54 4.66
N ARG A 152 -9.58 -19.34 5.85
CA ARG A 152 -10.20 -19.71 7.12
C ARG A 152 -11.50 -18.96 7.38
N TYR A 153 -11.53 -17.64 7.14
CA TYR A 153 -12.75 -16.84 7.30
C TYR A 153 -13.85 -17.25 6.32
N LEU A 154 -13.50 -17.57 5.08
CA LEU A 154 -14.49 -18.04 4.11
C LEU A 154 -14.96 -19.47 4.43
N SER A 155 -14.08 -20.33 4.95
CA SER A 155 -14.42 -21.71 5.33
C SER A 155 -15.31 -21.74 6.56
N VAL A 156 -14.97 -20.95 7.58
CA VAL A 156 -15.70 -20.83 8.84
C VAL A 156 -16.15 -19.37 9.02
N PRO A 157 -17.25 -18.97 8.34
CA PRO A 157 -17.78 -17.63 8.48
C PRO A 157 -18.33 -17.41 9.90
N PRO A 158 -18.33 -16.16 10.41
CA PRO A 158 -18.84 -15.83 11.74
C PRO A 158 -20.35 -16.13 11.89
N VAL A 159 -21.07 -16.19 10.77
CA VAL A 159 -22.45 -16.66 10.71
C VAL A 159 -22.51 -17.80 9.70
N GLU A 160 -22.95 -18.96 10.15
CA GLU A 160 -23.12 -20.12 9.26
C GLU A 160 -24.21 -19.85 8.23
N PRO A 161 -24.00 -20.21 6.94
CA PRO A 161 -24.99 -20.00 5.89
C PRO A 161 -26.35 -20.65 6.19
N ALA A 162 -26.33 -21.83 6.81
CA ALA A 162 -27.55 -22.53 7.23
C ALA A 162 -28.33 -21.75 8.31
N VAL A 163 -27.64 -21.20 9.30
CA VAL A 163 -28.25 -20.39 10.37
C VAL A 163 -28.82 -19.08 9.81
N LEU A 164 -28.08 -18.44 8.89
CA LEU A 164 -28.56 -17.23 8.22
C LEU A 164 -29.82 -17.51 7.39
N ARG A 165 -29.81 -18.60 6.61
CA ARG A 165 -30.94 -19.04 5.79
C ARG A 165 -32.17 -19.31 6.65
N SER A 166 -32.04 -20.12 7.71
CA SER A 166 -33.14 -20.42 8.63
C SER A 166 -33.74 -19.17 9.26
N ARG A 167 -32.91 -18.22 9.71
CA ARG A 167 -33.43 -16.94 10.27
C ARG A 167 -34.20 -16.11 9.26
N ILE A 168 -33.76 -16.11 8.00
CA ILE A 168 -34.46 -15.39 6.93
C ILE A 168 -35.75 -16.11 6.54
N GLU A 169 -35.75 -17.44 6.51
CA GLU A 169 -36.96 -18.25 6.32
C GLU A 169 -37.98 -17.98 7.44
N ASP A 170 -37.56 -17.90 8.70
CA ASP A 170 -38.44 -17.52 9.82
C ASP A 170 -39.05 -16.13 9.63
N VAL A 171 -38.27 -15.16 9.14
CA VAL A 171 -38.76 -13.81 8.84
C VAL A 171 -39.74 -13.83 7.67
N ILE A 172 -39.47 -14.58 6.62
CA ILE A 172 -40.38 -14.74 5.47
C ILE A 172 -41.70 -15.37 5.93
N ASN A 173 -41.64 -16.41 6.76
CA ASN A 173 -42.83 -17.07 7.28
C ASN A 173 -43.65 -16.18 8.21
N TYR A 174 -43.00 -15.31 8.99
CA TYR A 174 -43.67 -14.38 9.89
C TYR A 174 -44.26 -13.15 9.17
N ALA A 175 -43.52 -12.57 8.23
CA ALA A 175 -43.89 -11.34 7.55
C ALA A 175 -44.84 -11.55 6.36
N ASP A 176 -44.97 -12.80 5.88
CA ASP A 176 -45.74 -13.21 4.70
C ASP A 176 -45.60 -12.23 3.51
N PRO A 177 -44.37 -12.02 3.01
CA PRO A 177 -44.13 -11.05 1.95
C PRO A 177 -44.63 -11.55 0.60
N ASP A 178 -44.88 -10.61 -0.32
CA ASP A 178 -45.25 -10.90 -1.71
C ASP A 178 -44.27 -11.90 -2.37
N GLU A 179 -44.79 -12.73 -3.27
CA GLU A 179 -44.03 -13.78 -3.98
C GLU A 179 -42.76 -13.24 -4.65
N ARG A 180 -42.81 -12.02 -5.19
CA ARG A 180 -41.64 -11.36 -5.79
C ARG A 180 -40.53 -11.08 -4.78
N VAL A 181 -40.90 -10.68 -3.56
CA VAL A 181 -39.95 -10.36 -2.49
C VAL A 181 -39.35 -11.63 -1.93
N ARG A 182 -40.16 -12.68 -1.75
CA ARG A 182 -39.70 -14.03 -1.38
C ARG A 182 -38.64 -14.55 -2.37
N ALA A 183 -38.94 -14.51 -3.66
CA ALA A 183 -38.03 -14.97 -4.71
C ALA A 183 -36.71 -14.16 -4.75
N ASP A 184 -36.75 -12.84 -4.52
CA ASP A 184 -35.53 -12.03 -4.45
C ASP A 184 -34.68 -12.41 -3.22
N LEU A 185 -35.29 -12.57 -2.04
CA LEU A 185 -34.58 -12.97 -0.82
C LEU A 185 -33.90 -14.33 -0.96
N GLU A 186 -34.60 -15.32 -1.52
CA GLU A 186 -34.04 -16.65 -1.79
C GLU A 186 -32.90 -16.58 -2.81
N GLY A 187 -33.09 -15.83 -3.90
CA GLY A 187 -32.05 -15.62 -4.92
C GLY A 187 -30.79 -14.95 -4.36
N ARG A 188 -30.95 -13.99 -3.44
CA ARG A 188 -29.81 -13.34 -2.76
C ARG A 188 -29.04 -14.32 -1.87
N LEU A 189 -29.74 -15.18 -1.14
CA LEU A 189 -29.09 -16.20 -0.31
C LEU A 189 -28.30 -17.19 -1.14
N GLU A 190 -28.90 -17.69 -2.22
CA GLU A 190 -28.23 -18.61 -3.14
C GLU A 190 -26.99 -17.96 -3.80
N GLN A 191 -27.10 -16.69 -4.19
CA GLN A 191 -26.00 -15.95 -4.80
C GLN A 191 -24.84 -15.72 -3.81
N ILE A 192 -25.14 -15.41 -2.55
CA ILE A 192 -24.12 -15.28 -1.48
C ILE A 192 -23.36 -16.59 -1.31
N GLU A 193 -24.07 -17.72 -1.28
CA GLU A 193 -23.48 -19.05 -1.14
C GLU A 193 -22.58 -19.41 -2.35
N LYS A 194 -23.09 -19.21 -3.57
CA LYS A 194 -22.32 -19.40 -4.81
C LYS A 194 -21.06 -18.53 -4.85
N HIS A 195 -21.17 -17.25 -4.48
CA HIS A 195 -20.02 -16.34 -4.44
C HIS A 195 -19.00 -16.76 -3.40
N ARG A 196 -19.43 -17.25 -2.23
CA ARG A 196 -18.53 -17.80 -1.21
C ARG A 196 -17.73 -18.98 -1.75
N GLU A 197 -18.38 -19.94 -2.41
CA GLU A 197 -17.68 -21.08 -3.02
C GLU A 197 -16.70 -20.66 -4.11
N MET A 198 -17.13 -19.73 -4.97
CA MET A 198 -16.27 -19.17 -6.01
C MET A 198 -15.03 -18.50 -5.42
N LEU A 199 -15.22 -17.68 -4.38
CA LEU A 199 -14.13 -17.03 -3.65
C LEU A 199 -13.18 -18.04 -3.01
N LEU A 200 -13.70 -19.10 -2.39
CA LEU A 200 -12.87 -20.19 -1.84
C LEU A 200 -11.95 -20.79 -2.91
N ARG A 201 -12.49 -21.12 -4.10
CA ARG A 201 -11.70 -21.66 -5.21
C ARG A 201 -10.60 -20.69 -5.65
N HIS A 202 -10.91 -19.38 -5.74
CA HIS A 202 -9.92 -18.36 -6.08
C HIS A 202 -8.82 -18.22 -5.03
N VAL A 203 -9.19 -18.24 -3.75
CA VAL A 203 -8.26 -18.14 -2.63
C VAL A 203 -7.32 -19.35 -2.58
N SER A 204 -7.84 -20.57 -2.73
CA SER A 204 -7.00 -21.77 -2.77
C SER A 204 -6.06 -21.76 -3.99
N ARG A 205 -6.52 -21.28 -5.15
CA ARG A 205 -5.66 -21.14 -6.34
C ARG A 205 -4.59 -20.07 -6.16
N LEU A 206 -4.93 -18.94 -5.55
CA LEU A 206 -3.99 -17.87 -5.24
C LEU A 206 -2.90 -18.37 -4.27
N TYR A 207 -3.28 -19.12 -3.24
CA TYR A 207 -2.33 -19.74 -2.33
C TYR A 207 -1.37 -20.67 -3.08
N ALA A 208 -1.88 -21.54 -3.95
CA ALA A 208 -1.05 -22.46 -4.74
C ALA A 208 -0.06 -21.72 -5.66
N LEU A 209 -0.47 -20.60 -6.26
CA LEU A 209 0.41 -19.76 -7.08
C LEU A 209 1.50 -19.10 -6.23
N LEU A 210 1.16 -18.58 -5.06
CA LEU A 210 2.12 -17.97 -4.14
C LEU A 210 3.13 -18.98 -3.60
N SER A 211 2.71 -20.21 -3.30
CA SER A 211 3.60 -21.27 -2.83
C SER A 211 4.62 -21.68 -3.91
N ARG A 212 4.22 -21.75 -5.17
CA ARG A 212 5.10 -22.13 -6.30
C ARG A 212 6.12 -21.06 -6.68
N LEU A 213 5.88 -19.79 -6.35
CA LEU A 213 6.70 -18.65 -6.78
C LEU A 213 8.11 -18.58 -6.14
N GLY A 214 8.61 -19.65 -5.52
CA GLY A 214 10.02 -19.72 -5.12
C GLY A 214 10.52 -21.14 -4.86
N ASP A 215 9.96 -22.11 -5.58
CA ASP A 215 10.55 -23.45 -5.76
C ASP A 215 11.44 -23.53 -7.02
N ASP A 216 11.54 -22.43 -7.80
CA ASP A 216 12.51 -22.20 -8.89
C ASP A 216 13.68 -21.32 -8.41
#